data_AF-A0A954BJD6-F1
#
_entry.id   AF-A0A954BJD6-F1
#
_cell.length_a   1.000
_cell.length_b   1.000
_cell.length_c   1.000
_cell.angle_alpha   90.00
_cell.angle_beta   90.00
_cell.angle_gamma   90.00
#
_symmetry.space_group_name_H-M   'P 1'
#
loop_
_entity.id
_entity.type
_entity.pdbx_description
1 polymer ?
#
loop_
_entity_poly.entity_id
_entity_poly.type
_entity_poly.pdbx_seq_one_letter_code
_entity_poly.pdbx_strand_id
1 'polypeptide(L)'
;MVPGETIVQTGISQTQTALRTASSDYCDQAVEAGWVKSGGGLAGLADTLINGLTREQERADTYAARIGADRSAPVLVLTRIVKDTQDARTGLTNVSREAESLLNTSGRKAASRADVMSYERALVRAQMAYRSFQSALGEVSARPEMDVDTAPVDKELDAFASAIDNARETADRLADKYASVGSATS
;
A
#
# COMPACT_ATOMS: atom_id res chain seq x y z
N MET A 1 30.87 47.35 6.77
CA MET A 1 31.22 46.05 6.14
C MET A 1 31.14 45.00 7.23
N VAL A 2 30.37 43.91 7.20
CA VAL A 2 29.32 43.35 6.35
C VAL A 2 28.38 42.61 7.35
N PRO A 3 27.08 42.48 7.06
CA PRO A 3 26.02 42.16 8.02
C PRO A 3 25.68 40.66 8.08
N GLY A 4 24.91 40.31 9.12
CA GLY A 4 23.82 39.34 9.01
C GLY A 4 24.20 37.88 9.02
N GLU A 5 24.29 37.30 10.22
CA GLU A 5 23.96 35.88 10.38
C GLU A 5 22.47 35.72 10.11
N THR A 6 22.15 35.43 8.84
CA THR A 6 20.84 34.93 8.44
C THR A 6 20.65 33.61 9.15
N ILE A 7 19.88 33.62 10.24
CA ILE A 7 19.30 32.40 10.80
C ILE A 7 18.38 31.87 9.70
N VAL A 8 18.90 30.92 8.91
CA VAL A 8 18.09 30.14 8.00
C VAL A 8 17.21 29.28 8.90
N GLN A 9 16.01 29.78 9.21
CA GLN A 9 14.91 28.94 9.63
C GLN A 9 14.65 27.96 8.47
N THR A 10 15.31 26.81 8.51
CA THR A 10 14.88 25.64 7.75
C THR A 10 13.47 25.32 8.22
N GLY A 11 12.46 25.79 7.49
CA GLY A 11 11.05 25.45 7.65
C GLY A 11 10.75 23.99 7.31
N ILE A 12 11.61 23.06 7.74
CA ILE A 12 11.49 21.62 7.53
C ILE A 12 11.15 20.99 8.88
N SER A 13 9.93 21.23 9.32
CA SER A 13 9.20 20.38 10.25
C SER A 13 7.72 20.71 10.08
N GLN A 14 7.18 20.53 8.87
CA GLN A 14 5.74 20.30 8.75
C GLN A 14 5.46 18.96 9.45
N THR A 15 5.22 19.01 10.76
CA THR A 15 4.90 17.88 11.63
C THR A 15 4.11 16.84 10.84
N GLN A 16 4.71 15.66 10.64
CA GLN A 16 4.10 14.57 9.90
C GLN A 16 2.70 14.32 10.48
N THR A 17 1.67 14.36 9.64
CA THR A 17 0.31 14.11 10.12
C THR A 17 0.19 12.63 10.50
N ALA A 18 -0.76 12.29 11.36
CA ALA A 18 -1.04 10.89 11.70
C ALA A 18 -1.30 10.06 10.43
N LEU A 19 -2.06 10.63 9.48
CA LEU A 19 -2.31 10.04 8.17
C LEU A 19 -1.03 9.77 7.37
N ARG A 20 -0.10 10.73 7.28
CA ARG A 20 1.18 10.54 6.57
C ARG A 20 2.05 9.46 7.22
N THR A 21 2.01 9.37 8.55
CA THR A 21 2.75 8.34 9.30
C THR A 21 2.16 6.96 9.01
N ALA A 22 0.85 6.78 9.25
CA ALA A 22 0.16 5.52 9.00
C ALA A 22 0.28 5.06 7.54
N SER A 23 0.22 5.99 6.58
CA SER A 23 0.37 5.71 5.15
C SER A 23 1.79 5.23 4.80
N SER A 24 2.83 5.82 5.41
CA SER A 24 4.22 5.37 5.24
C SER A 24 4.41 3.98 5.82
N ASP A 25 4.00 3.79 7.08
CA ASP A 25 4.13 2.52 7.80
C ASP A 25 3.44 1.39 7.03
N TYR A 26 2.26 1.64 6.47
CA TYR A 26 1.56 0.68 5.63
C TYR A 26 2.33 0.33 4.35
N CYS A 27 2.89 1.34 3.67
CA CYS A 27 3.68 1.12 2.47
C CYS A 27 4.94 0.31 2.76
N ASP A 28 5.61 0.60 3.87
CA ASP A 28 6.84 -0.07 4.28
C ASP A 28 6.53 -1.51 4.69
N GLN A 29 5.48 -1.73 5.49
CA GLN A 29 4.99 -3.06 5.83
C GLN A 29 4.67 -3.89 4.58
N ALA A 30 3.97 -3.31 3.59
CA ALA A 30 3.61 -4.03 2.37
C ALA A 30 4.84 -4.53 1.59
N VAL A 31 5.93 -3.76 1.61
CA VAL A 31 7.20 -4.12 0.97
C VAL A 31 7.97 -5.16 1.80
N GLU A 32 8.11 -4.92 3.11
CA GLU A 32 8.83 -5.80 4.04
C GLU A 32 8.20 -7.20 4.08
N ALA A 33 6.87 -7.26 4.21
CA ALA A 33 6.11 -8.49 4.21
C ALA A 33 6.10 -9.17 2.83
N GLY A 34 6.45 -8.45 1.77
CA GLY A 34 6.55 -8.99 0.41
C GLY A 34 5.25 -9.11 -0.34
N TRP A 35 4.20 -8.42 0.12
CA TRP A 35 2.92 -8.38 -0.56
C TRP A 35 3.03 -7.65 -1.90
N VAL A 36 3.94 -6.67 -1.97
CA VAL A 36 4.24 -5.92 -3.20
C VAL A 36 5.72 -6.00 -3.52
N LYS A 37 6.05 -6.00 -4.81
CA LYS A 37 7.44 -5.91 -5.25
C LYS A 37 8.03 -4.58 -4.78
N SER A 38 9.19 -4.66 -4.12
CA SER A 38 10.06 -3.50 -3.90
C SER A 38 10.45 -2.98 -5.27
N GLY A 39 9.98 -1.80 -5.67
CA GLY A 39 10.55 -1.16 -6.86
C GLY A 39 12.02 -0.96 -6.55
N GLY A 40 12.94 -1.57 -7.31
CA GLY A 40 14.39 -1.54 -7.05
C GLY A 40 15.04 -0.15 -7.14
N GLY A 41 14.23 0.92 -7.04
CA GLY A 41 14.63 2.30 -7.27
C GLY A 41 15.18 2.51 -8.68
N LEU A 42 15.92 3.59 -8.84
CA LEU A 42 16.64 3.89 -10.07
C LEU A 42 17.71 2.82 -10.38
N ALA A 43 18.30 2.19 -9.37
CA ALA A 43 19.31 1.15 -9.55
C ALA A 43 18.72 -0.11 -10.19
N GLY A 44 17.58 -0.60 -9.69
CA GLY A 44 16.87 -1.74 -10.27
C GLY A 44 16.29 -1.44 -11.65
N LEU A 45 15.88 -0.19 -11.91
CA LEU A 45 15.49 0.24 -13.26
C LEU A 45 16.68 0.23 -14.21
N ALA A 46 17.83 0.79 -13.81
CA ALA A 46 19.04 0.81 -14.61
C ALA A 46 19.54 -0.62 -14.90
N ASP A 47 19.53 -1.49 -13.90
CA ASP A 47 19.89 -2.90 -14.05
C ASP A 47 18.94 -3.62 -15.03
N THR A 48 17.63 -3.39 -14.92
CA THR A 48 16.64 -3.91 -15.87
C THR A 48 16.87 -3.40 -17.30
N LEU A 49 17.24 -2.12 -17.46
CA LEU A 49 17.51 -1.54 -18.78
C LEU A 49 18.81 -2.05 -19.40
N ILE A 50 19.83 -2.32 -18.58
CA ILE A 50 21.16 -2.76 -19.03
C ILE A 50 21.17 -4.27 -19.29
N ASN A 51 20.62 -5.07 -18.37
CA ASN A 51 20.73 -6.52 -18.36
C ASN A 51 19.45 -7.23 -18.83
N GLY A 52 18.33 -6.50 -18.95
CA GLY A 52 17.02 -7.11 -19.17
C GLY A 52 16.51 -7.85 -17.93
N LEU A 53 15.21 -8.11 -17.90
CA LEU A 53 14.61 -9.01 -16.92
C LEU A 53 14.45 -10.39 -17.56
N THR A 54 15.02 -11.42 -16.94
CA THR A 54 14.68 -12.79 -17.32
C THR A 54 13.34 -13.17 -16.69
N ARG A 55 12.59 -14.07 -17.33
CA ARG A 55 11.32 -14.60 -16.79
C ARG A 55 11.48 -15.24 -15.42
N GLU A 56 12.68 -15.74 -15.11
CA GLU A 56 12.98 -16.44 -13.86
C GLU A 56 13.20 -15.42 -12.72
N GLN A 57 13.92 -14.32 -13.00
CA GLN A 57 13.99 -13.17 -12.09
C GLN A 57 12.63 -12.51 -11.87
N GLU A 58 11.79 -12.42 -12.92
CA GLU A 58 10.42 -11.90 -12.77
C GLU A 58 9.58 -12.75 -11.83
N ARG A 59 9.71 -14.07 -11.91
CA ARG A 59 8.94 -15.02 -11.08
C ARG A 59 9.43 -15.08 -9.63
N ALA A 60 10.75 -15.10 -9.43
CA ALA A 60 11.36 -15.26 -8.10
C ALA A 60 10.99 -14.12 -7.13
N ASP A 61 10.73 -12.93 -7.66
CA ASP A 61 10.38 -11.74 -6.87
C ASP A 61 8.88 -11.61 -6.54
N THR A 62 8.05 -12.57 -6.96
CA THR A 62 6.61 -12.52 -6.71
C THR A 62 6.25 -12.97 -5.29
N TYR A 63 5.14 -12.45 -4.78
CA TYR A 63 4.56 -12.93 -3.51
C TYR A 63 4.30 -14.45 -3.54
N ALA A 64 3.77 -14.96 -4.65
CA ALA A 64 3.48 -16.38 -4.83
C ALA A 64 4.73 -17.26 -4.70
N ALA A 65 5.84 -16.88 -5.35
CA ALA A 65 7.12 -17.56 -5.21
C ALA A 65 7.68 -17.48 -3.77
N ARG A 66 7.50 -16.34 -3.08
CA ARG A 66 7.96 -16.15 -1.69
C ARG A 66 7.25 -17.07 -0.71
N ILE A 67 5.94 -17.27 -0.85
CA ILE A 67 5.19 -18.19 0.01
C ILE A 67 5.26 -19.65 -0.48
N GLY A 68 5.86 -19.88 -1.64
CA GLY A 68 5.97 -21.19 -2.28
C GLY A 68 4.63 -21.73 -2.75
N ALA A 69 3.81 -20.92 -3.43
CA ALA A 69 2.49 -21.32 -3.92
C ALA A 69 2.53 -22.58 -4.80
N ASP A 70 3.62 -22.77 -5.55
CA ASP A 70 3.88 -23.89 -6.46
C ASP A 70 4.40 -25.17 -5.76
N ARG A 71 5.04 -25.05 -4.59
CA ARG A 71 5.83 -26.14 -3.99
C ARG A 71 5.49 -26.48 -2.54
N SER A 72 5.02 -25.51 -1.76
CA SER A 72 4.67 -25.70 -0.35
C SER A 72 3.36 -26.47 -0.21
N ALA A 73 3.05 -27.01 0.98
CA ALA A 73 1.75 -27.68 1.19
C ALA A 73 0.58 -26.69 0.98
N PRO A 74 -0.47 -27.02 0.19
CA PRO A 74 -1.56 -26.09 -0.12
C PRO A 74 -2.19 -25.43 1.10
N VAL A 75 -2.49 -26.20 2.15
CA VAL A 75 -3.07 -25.67 3.40
C VAL A 75 -2.20 -24.58 4.05
N LEU A 76 -0.87 -24.70 4.00
CA LEU A 76 0.04 -23.71 4.57
C LEU A 76 0.07 -22.43 3.72
N VAL A 77 0.02 -22.58 2.39
CA VAL A 77 -0.07 -21.46 1.46
C VAL A 77 -1.37 -20.69 1.66
N LEU A 78 -2.52 -21.37 1.68
CA LEU A 78 -3.82 -20.75 1.88
C LEU A 78 -3.91 -20.03 3.24
N THR A 79 -3.44 -20.68 4.31
CA THR A 79 -3.39 -20.06 5.65
C THR A 79 -2.53 -18.80 5.65
N ARG A 80 -1.41 -18.81 4.91
CA ARG A 80 -0.55 -17.64 4.77
C ARG A 80 -1.23 -16.52 3.99
N ILE A 81 -1.92 -16.84 2.89
CA ILE A 81 -2.70 -15.85 2.11
C ILE A 81 -3.78 -15.21 2.98
N VAL A 82 -4.54 -15.98 3.77
CA VAL A 82 -5.55 -15.43 4.70
C VAL A 82 -4.89 -14.45 5.67
N LYS A 83 -3.83 -14.86 6.36
CA LYS A 83 -3.16 -14.02 7.34
C LYS A 83 -2.62 -12.73 6.72
N ASP A 84 -1.91 -12.82 5.61
CA ASP A 84 -1.30 -11.66 4.96
C ASP A 84 -2.37 -10.73 4.38
N THR A 85 -3.50 -11.27 3.90
CA THR A 85 -4.66 -10.47 3.47
C THR A 85 -5.32 -9.74 4.66
N GLN A 86 -5.45 -10.40 5.81
CA GLN A 86 -5.96 -9.80 7.06
C GLN A 86 -5.08 -8.65 7.54
N ASP A 87 -3.77 -8.86 7.53
CA ASP A 87 -2.78 -7.85 7.93
C ASP A 87 -2.85 -6.65 6.97
N ALA A 88 -2.89 -6.90 5.65
CA ALA A 88 -3.00 -5.85 4.64
C ALA A 88 -4.31 -5.05 4.74
N ARG A 89 -5.44 -5.74 4.98
CA ARG A 89 -6.75 -5.11 5.17
C ARG A 89 -6.80 -4.28 6.45
N THR A 90 -6.27 -4.80 7.55
CA THR A 90 -6.22 -4.08 8.84
C THR A 90 -5.36 -2.83 8.73
N GLY A 91 -4.19 -2.94 8.08
CA GLY A 91 -3.32 -1.81 7.80
C GLY A 91 -4.02 -0.71 7.00
N LEU A 92 -4.67 -1.08 5.89
CA LEU A 92 -5.43 -0.12 5.08
C LEU A 92 -6.58 0.53 5.86
N THR A 93 -7.32 -0.26 6.66
CA THR A 93 -8.40 0.24 7.51
C THR A 93 -7.91 1.29 8.52
N ASN A 94 -6.72 1.08 9.09
CA ASN A 94 -6.11 2.06 9.99
C ASN A 94 -5.74 3.35 9.24
N VAL A 95 -5.17 3.24 8.04
CA VAL A 95 -4.86 4.39 7.19
C VAL A 95 -6.14 5.17 6.82
N SER A 96 -7.22 4.48 6.45
CA SER A 96 -8.53 5.10 6.18
C SER A 96 -9.15 5.77 7.40
N ARG A 97 -8.98 5.20 8.61
CA ARG A 97 -9.43 5.84 9.85
C ARG A 97 -8.73 7.18 10.10
N GLU A 98 -7.41 7.25 9.87
CA GLU A 98 -6.67 8.51 10.01
C GLU A 98 -7.08 9.54 8.94
N ALA A 99 -7.42 9.08 7.74
CA ALA A 99 -7.98 9.92 6.69
C ALA A 99 -9.35 10.50 7.08
N GLU A 100 -10.25 9.69 7.63
CA GLU A 100 -11.55 10.14 8.14
C GLU A 100 -11.40 11.15 9.29
N SER A 101 -10.47 10.92 10.21
CA SER A 101 -10.14 11.88 11.28
C SER A 101 -9.70 13.23 10.72
N LEU A 102 -8.86 13.22 9.68
CA LEU A 102 -8.44 14.44 8.98
C LEU A 102 -9.61 15.10 8.23
N LEU A 103 -10.51 14.32 7.62
CA LEU A 103 -11.73 14.82 6.98
C LEU A 103 -12.68 15.53 7.96
N ASN A 104 -12.72 15.10 9.22
CA ASN A 104 -13.55 15.72 10.25
C ASN A 104 -12.90 16.94 10.92
N THR A 105 -11.60 17.17 10.72
CA THR A 105 -10.89 18.32 11.28
C THR A 105 -11.25 19.63 10.56
N SER A 106 -11.72 20.66 11.27
CA SER A 106 -12.05 21.97 10.70
C SER A 106 -10.88 22.96 10.69
N GLY A 107 -10.90 23.97 9.80
CA GLY A 107 -9.96 25.09 9.78
C GLY A 107 -8.64 24.83 9.03
N ARG A 108 -7.59 25.65 9.28
CA ARG A 108 -6.26 25.58 8.63
C ARG A 108 -5.48 24.27 8.80
N LYS A 109 -6.02 23.30 9.56
CA LYS A 109 -5.52 21.92 9.69
C LYS A 109 -6.19 20.96 8.69
N ALA A 110 -6.75 21.49 7.61
CA ALA A 110 -7.38 20.71 6.56
C ALA A 110 -6.35 19.87 5.78
N ALA A 111 -6.84 18.85 5.06
CA ALA A 111 -6.03 17.95 4.26
C ALA A 111 -5.10 18.73 3.32
N SER A 112 -3.80 18.46 3.43
CA SER A 112 -2.80 19.01 2.51
C SER A 112 -2.62 18.11 1.29
N ARG A 113 -2.03 18.66 0.22
CA ARG A 113 -1.64 17.85 -0.95
C ARG A 113 -0.76 16.64 -0.57
N ALA A 114 0.13 16.82 0.41
CA ALA A 114 1.01 15.75 0.87
C ALA A 114 0.24 14.62 1.59
N ASP A 115 -0.85 14.96 2.29
CA ASP A 115 -1.73 13.99 2.94
C ASP A 115 -2.48 13.16 1.90
N VAL A 116 -3.08 13.83 0.89
CA VAL A 116 -3.78 13.18 -0.22
C VAL A 116 -2.85 12.21 -0.95
N MET A 117 -1.66 12.67 -1.36
CA MET A 117 -0.68 11.84 -2.07
C MET A 117 -0.20 10.64 -1.25
N SER A 118 -0.03 10.81 0.07
CA SER A 118 0.42 9.71 0.94
C SER A 118 -0.66 8.64 1.06
N TYR A 119 -1.91 9.06 1.20
CA TYR A 119 -3.05 8.14 1.24
C TYR A 119 -3.26 7.40 -0.08
N GLU A 120 -3.18 8.10 -1.21
CA GLU A 120 -3.27 7.49 -2.55
C GLU A 120 -2.15 6.46 -2.77
N ARG A 121 -0.92 6.77 -2.34
CA ARG A 121 0.20 5.82 -2.41
C ARG A 121 -0.13 4.56 -1.61
N ALA A 122 -0.64 4.69 -0.38
CA ALA A 122 -1.06 3.55 0.44
C ALA A 122 -2.16 2.72 -0.26
N LEU A 123 -3.18 3.38 -0.83
CA LEU A 123 -4.24 2.73 -1.59
C LEU A 123 -3.72 1.94 -2.80
N VAL A 124 -2.79 2.52 -3.57
CA VAL A 124 -2.17 1.82 -4.70
C VAL A 124 -1.38 0.60 -4.22
N ARG A 125 -0.67 0.71 -3.08
CA ARG A 125 0.02 -0.45 -2.49
C ARG A 125 -0.94 -1.54 -2.05
N ALA A 126 -2.09 -1.18 -1.46
CA ALA A 126 -3.13 -2.15 -1.11
C ALA A 126 -3.68 -2.88 -2.34
N GLN A 127 -3.96 -2.15 -3.43
CA GLN A 127 -4.42 -2.74 -4.69
C GLN A 127 -3.38 -3.67 -5.32
N MET A 128 -2.09 -3.33 -5.21
CA MET A 128 -1.00 -4.20 -5.66
C MET A 128 -0.91 -5.48 -4.80
N ALA A 129 -1.02 -5.36 -3.48
CA ALA A 129 -1.04 -6.50 -2.56
C ALA A 129 -2.23 -7.42 -2.84
N TYR A 130 -3.43 -6.85 -3.03
CA TYR A 130 -4.63 -7.63 -3.39
C TYR A 130 -4.41 -8.47 -4.64
N ARG A 131 -3.87 -7.87 -5.72
CA ARG A 131 -3.56 -8.61 -6.97
C ARG A 131 -2.51 -9.70 -6.76
N SER A 132 -1.51 -9.47 -5.91
CA SER A 132 -0.47 -10.47 -5.65
C SER A 132 -1.02 -11.66 -4.87
N PHE A 133 -1.94 -11.42 -3.92
CA PHE A 133 -2.64 -12.46 -3.18
C PHE A 133 -3.55 -13.29 -4.10
N GLN A 134 -4.33 -12.64 -4.97
CA GLN A 134 -5.15 -13.33 -5.98
C GLN A 134 -4.30 -14.18 -6.93
N SER A 135 -3.14 -13.66 -7.36
CA SER A 135 -2.21 -14.43 -8.20
C SER A 135 -1.68 -15.67 -7.49
N ALA A 136 -1.32 -15.56 -6.21
CA ALA A 136 -0.84 -16.70 -5.42
C ALA A 136 -1.93 -17.74 -5.17
N LEU A 137 -3.17 -17.30 -4.92
CA LEU A 137 -4.33 -18.18 -4.82
C LEU A 137 -4.54 -18.94 -6.15
N GLY A 138 -4.49 -18.23 -7.28
CA GLY A 138 -4.60 -18.86 -8.60
C GLY A 138 -3.52 -19.92 -8.85
N GLU A 139 -2.28 -19.67 -8.40
CA GLU A 139 -1.17 -20.62 -8.57
C GLU A 139 -1.33 -21.88 -7.71
N VAL A 140 -1.69 -21.74 -6.43
CA VAL A 140 -1.91 -22.91 -5.56
C VAL A 140 -3.15 -23.71 -5.96
N SER A 141 -4.23 -23.02 -6.36
CA SER A 141 -5.49 -23.66 -6.76
C SER A 141 -5.40 -24.40 -8.10
N ALA A 142 -4.42 -24.08 -8.94
CA ALA A 142 -4.18 -24.77 -10.21
C ALA A 142 -3.44 -26.13 -10.03
N ARG A 143 -3.01 -26.47 -8.82
CA ARG A 143 -2.22 -27.67 -8.56
C ARG A 143 -3.10 -28.92 -8.51
N PRO A 144 -2.65 -30.07 -9.07
CA PRO A 144 -3.44 -31.29 -9.09
C PRO A 144 -3.68 -31.90 -7.70
N GLU A 145 -2.79 -31.64 -6.74
CA GLU A 145 -2.90 -32.05 -5.34
C GLU A 145 -3.73 -31.09 -4.46
N MET A 146 -4.37 -30.09 -5.06
CA MET A 146 -5.25 -29.16 -4.35
C MET A 146 -6.56 -29.85 -3.98
N ASP A 147 -6.73 -30.16 -2.69
CA ASP A 147 -7.95 -30.74 -2.10
C ASP A 147 -8.37 -29.99 -0.81
N VAL A 148 -8.06 -28.69 -0.75
CA VAL A 148 -8.32 -27.84 0.43
C VAL A 148 -9.36 -26.80 0.07
N ASP A 149 -10.29 -26.54 0.98
CA ASP A 149 -11.31 -25.50 0.83
C ASP A 149 -10.67 -24.09 0.74
N THR A 150 -10.97 -23.36 -0.34
CA THR A 150 -10.52 -21.98 -0.56
C THR A 150 -11.47 -20.94 0.00
N ALA A 151 -12.67 -21.32 0.45
CA ALA A 151 -13.68 -20.38 0.94
C ALA A 151 -13.17 -19.41 2.04
N PRO A 152 -12.29 -19.82 2.98
CA PRO A 152 -11.69 -18.89 3.93
C PRO A 152 -10.82 -17.80 3.27
N VAL A 153 -10.11 -18.16 2.19
CA VAL A 153 -9.29 -17.21 1.42
C VAL A 153 -10.18 -16.27 0.63
N ASP A 154 -11.18 -16.81 -0.07
CA ASP A 154 -12.11 -16.03 -0.89
C ASP A 154 -12.84 -14.98 -0.04
N LYS A 155 -13.36 -15.40 1.12
CA LYS A 155 -14.00 -14.50 2.08
C LYS A 155 -13.09 -13.36 2.53
N GLU A 156 -11.82 -13.64 2.80
CA GLU A 156 -10.90 -12.62 3.27
C GLU A 156 -10.47 -11.66 2.14
N LEU A 157 -10.29 -12.19 0.92
CA LEU A 157 -10.04 -11.37 -0.27
C LEU A 157 -11.23 -10.45 -0.57
N ASP A 158 -12.47 -10.93 -0.47
CA ASP A 158 -13.67 -10.10 -0.64
C ASP A 158 -13.76 -8.99 0.42
N ALA A 159 -13.41 -9.30 1.67
CA ALA A 159 -13.33 -8.31 2.73
C ALA A 159 -12.25 -7.25 2.46
N PHE A 160 -11.11 -7.65 1.89
CA PHE A 160 -10.05 -6.72 1.53
C PHE A 160 -10.44 -5.86 0.32
N ALA A 161 -11.09 -6.43 -0.69
CA ALA A 161 -11.65 -5.69 -1.82
C ALA A 161 -12.64 -4.61 -1.35
N SER A 162 -13.55 -4.98 -0.43
CA SER A 162 -14.49 -4.03 0.18
C SER A 162 -13.77 -2.89 0.92
N ALA A 163 -12.68 -3.19 1.63
CA ALA A 163 -11.86 -2.16 2.29
C ALA A 163 -11.15 -1.24 1.27
N ILE A 164 -10.70 -1.77 0.14
CA ILE A 164 -10.12 -0.99 -0.96
C ILE A 164 -11.16 -0.05 -1.57
N ASP A 165 -12.39 -0.51 -1.76
CA ASP A 165 -13.46 0.32 -2.31
C ASP A 165 -13.85 1.46 -1.36
N ASN A 166 -14.03 1.18 -0.07
CA ASN A 166 -14.22 2.23 0.95
C ASN A 166 -13.04 3.22 0.99
N ALA A 167 -11.82 2.70 0.80
CA ALA A 167 -10.63 3.53 0.78
C ALA A 167 -10.59 4.45 -0.45
N ARG A 168 -11.10 4.02 -1.61
CA ARG A 168 -11.26 4.87 -2.81
C ARG A 168 -12.21 6.03 -2.55
N GLU A 169 -13.39 5.76 -1.98
CA GLU A 169 -14.36 6.81 -1.62
C GLU A 169 -13.74 7.83 -0.64
N THR A 170 -12.93 7.35 0.30
CA THR A 170 -12.21 8.23 1.23
C THR A 170 -11.14 9.07 0.53
N ALA A 171 -10.45 8.54 -0.49
CA ALA A 171 -9.49 9.29 -1.30
C ALA A 171 -10.17 10.46 -2.03
N ASP A 172 -11.31 10.18 -2.66
CA ASP A 172 -12.10 11.18 -3.39
C ASP A 172 -12.53 12.32 -2.45
N ARG A 173 -13.06 11.97 -1.26
CA ARG A 173 -13.43 12.95 -0.23
C ARG A 173 -12.24 13.78 0.26
N LEU A 174 -11.06 13.18 0.40
CA LEU A 174 -9.84 13.90 0.77
C LEU A 174 -9.42 14.89 -0.32
N ALA A 175 -9.50 14.48 -1.58
CA ALA A 175 -9.20 15.34 -2.73
C ALA A 175 -10.17 16.52 -2.82
N ASP A 176 -11.47 16.28 -2.64
CA ASP A 176 -12.51 17.32 -2.63
C ASP A 176 -12.29 18.34 -1.49
N LYS A 177 -11.96 17.82 -0.29
CA LYS A 177 -11.64 18.68 0.85
C LYS A 177 -10.40 19.54 0.59
N TYR A 178 -9.36 18.97 0.00
CA TYR A 178 -8.17 19.72 -0.39
C TYR A 178 -8.49 20.81 -1.44
N ALA A 179 -9.27 20.47 -2.47
CA ALA A 179 -9.65 21.40 -3.54
C ALA A 179 -10.51 22.57 -3.01
N SER A 180 -11.49 22.30 -2.14
CA SER A 180 -12.35 23.33 -1.56
C SER A 180 -11.59 24.33 -0.68
N VAL A 181 -10.56 23.89 0.02
CA VAL A 181 -9.68 24.78 0.81
C VAL A 181 -8.86 25.68 -0.11
N GLY A 182 -8.31 25.15 -1.20
CA GLY A 182 -7.57 25.95 -2.19
C GLY A 182 -8.40 27.09 -2.79
N SER A 183 -9.65 26.79 -3.15
CA SER A 183 -10.61 27.77 -3.68
C SER A 183 -11.05 28.84 -2.67
N ALA A 184 -11.06 28.53 -1.36
CA ALA A 184 -11.43 29.49 -0.31
C ALA A 184 -10.30 30.47 0.06
N THR A 185 -9.06 30.18 -0.34
CA THR A 185 -7.88 31.05 -0.12
C THR A 185 -7.47 31.88 -1.34
N SER A 186 -8.13 31.70 -2.48
CA SER A 186 -7.93 32.50 -3.71
C SER A 186 -8.96 33.61 -3.80
#